data_AF-X8BGY6-F1
#
_entry.id   AF-X8BGY6-F1
#
_cell.length_a   1.000
_cell.length_b   1.000
_cell.length_c   1.000
_cell.angle_alpha   90.00
_cell.angle_beta   90.00
_cell.angle_gamma   90.00
#
_symmetry.space_group_name_H-M   'P 1'
#
loop_
_entity.id
_entity.type
_entity.pdbx_description
1 polymer ?
#
loop_
_entity_poly.entity_id
_entity_poly.type
_entity_poly.pdbx_seq_one_letter_code
_entity_poly.pdbx_strand_id
1 'polypeptide(L)'
;MLPNHHPVVLAKRAATVDALSGGRLRLCVGVGWLREEVEACGAAFATRGRRADEQIAVLRALWADHPRGVSHHGEFFHFDSLMCYPKPVAGAGIPVHIGGHSRAAARRAGRLGDGFQPLGSAVPSWRRC
;
A
#
# COMPACT_ATOMS: atom_id res chain seq x y z
N MET A 1 2.53 -0.89 8.59
CA MET A 1 3.10 0.32 7.96
C MET A 1 3.86 -0.11 6.72
N LEU A 2 3.71 0.57 5.58
CA LEU A 2 4.31 0.11 4.31
C LEU A 2 5.82 -0.14 4.40
N PRO A 3 6.63 0.76 4.98
CA PRO A 3 8.08 0.58 5.03
C PRO A 3 8.57 -0.64 5.81
N ASN A 4 7.70 -1.26 6.62
CA ASN A 4 8.02 -2.44 7.43
C ASN A 4 7.82 -3.76 6.66
N HIS A 5 7.44 -3.69 5.38
CA HIS A 5 7.11 -4.86 4.57
C HIS A 5 7.81 -4.80 3.22
N HIS A 6 8.36 -5.92 2.76
CA HIS A 6 8.76 -6.03 1.36
C HIS A 6 7.50 -6.02 0.47
N PRO A 7 7.42 -5.15 -0.56
CA PRO A 7 6.17 -4.94 -1.32
C PRO A 7 5.73 -6.20 -2.08
N VAL A 8 6.65 -7.03 -2.57
CA VAL A 8 6.31 -8.31 -3.23
C VAL A 8 5.59 -9.25 -2.26
N VAL A 9 6.08 -9.37 -1.02
CA VAL A 9 5.48 -10.23 0.00
C VAL A 9 4.11 -9.68 0.41
N LEU A 10 4.01 -8.36 0.55
CA LEU A 10 2.75 -7.70 0.88
C LEU A 10 1.72 -7.85 -0.24
N ALA A 11 2.12 -7.72 -1.51
CA ALA A 11 1.22 -7.90 -2.67
C ALA A 11 0.57 -9.29 -2.65
N LYS A 12 1.37 -10.34 -2.43
CA LYS A 12 0.91 -11.73 -2.31
C LYS A 12 -0.08 -11.89 -1.17
N ARG A 13 0.30 -11.44 0.03
CA ARG A 13 -0.55 -11.55 1.23
C ARG A 13 -1.88 -10.83 1.07
N ALA A 14 -1.85 -9.59 0.59
CA ALA A 14 -3.03 -8.78 0.39
C ALA A 14 -3.96 -9.39 -0.67
N ALA A 15 -3.43 -9.87 -1.80
CA ALA A 15 -4.22 -10.53 -2.83
C ALA A 15 -4.84 -11.85 -2.34
N THR A 16 -4.11 -12.63 -1.54
CA THR A 16 -4.67 -13.83 -0.89
C THR A 16 -5.83 -13.48 0.05
N VAL A 17 -5.67 -12.46 0.90
CA VAL A 17 -6.76 -12.02 1.80
C VAL A 17 -7.93 -11.49 0.99
N ASP A 18 -7.69 -10.72 -0.07
CA ASP A 18 -8.74 -10.22 -0.96
C ASP A 18 -9.55 -11.37 -1.56
N ALA A 19 -8.88 -12.38 -2.11
CA ALA A 19 -9.51 -13.58 -2.67
C ALA A 19 -10.34 -14.35 -1.62
N LEU A 20 -9.76 -14.61 -0.45
CA LEU A 20 -10.45 -15.31 0.65
C LEU A 20 -11.64 -14.50 1.19
N SER A 21 -11.55 -13.18 1.13
CA SER A 21 -12.62 -12.27 1.53
C SER A 21 -13.66 -12.01 0.44
N GLY A 22 -13.49 -12.54 -0.77
CA GLY A 22 -14.37 -12.26 -1.90
C GLY A 22 -14.38 -10.78 -2.31
N GLY A 23 -13.21 -10.12 -2.31
CA GLY A 23 -13.08 -8.73 -2.78
C GLY A 23 -13.42 -7.66 -1.73
N ARG A 24 -13.52 -8.02 -0.44
CA ARG A 24 -13.91 -7.09 0.64
C ARG A 24 -12.74 -6.33 1.26
N LEU A 25 -11.50 -6.63 0.85
CA LEU A 25 -10.33 -5.99 1.44
C LEU A 25 -10.22 -4.52 0.98
N ARG A 26 -10.02 -3.63 1.95
CA ARG A 26 -9.55 -2.26 1.74
C ARG A 26 -8.22 -2.12 2.46
N LEU A 27 -7.13 -1.92 1.72
CA LEU A 27 -5.79 -1.88 2.30
C LEU A 27 -5.48 -0.48 2.82
N CYS A 28 -5.64 -0.26 4.11
CA CYS A 28 -5.21 0.98 4.74
C CYS A 28 -3.70 0.95 5.05
N VAL A 29 -2.97 1.95 4.58
CA VAL A 29 -1.51 2.02 4.68
C VAL A 29 -1.04 3.33 5.29
N GLY A 30 0.04 3.26 6.06
CA GLY A 30 0.76 4.42 6.57
C GLY A 30 2.27 4.27 6.37
N VAL A 31 3.01 5.35 6.59
CA VAL A 31 4.46 5.40 6.38
C VAL A 31 5.29 5.06 7.62
N GLY A 32 4.67 4.85 8.78
CA GLY A 32 5.36 4.64 10.06
C GLY A 32 5.85 5.95 10.70
N TRP A 33 5.80 6.01 12.03
CA TRP A 33 6.22 7.16 12.83
C TRP A 33 7.40 6.84 13.75
N LEU A 34 7.52 5.59 14.18
CA LEU A 34 8.57 5.11 15.08
C LEU A 34 9.79 4.72 14.24
N ARG A 35 10.93 5.36 14.50
CA ARG A 35 12.17 5.14 13.74
C ARG A 35 12.67 3.72 13.90
N GLU A 36 12.70 3.27 15.14
CA GLU A 36 13.20 1.98 15.59
C GLU A 36 12.45 0.84 14.92
N GLU A 37 11.12 0.96 14.76
CA GLU A 37 10.30 -0.03 14.07
C GLU A 37 10.65 -0.13 12.58
N VAL A 38 10.78 1.03 11.91
CA VAL A 38 11.08 1.09 10.47
C VAL A 38 12.49 0.55 10.19
N GLU A 39 13.46 0.94 11.02
CA GLU A 39 14.86 0.52 10.88
C GLU A 39 15.04 -0.96 11.24
N ALA A 40 14.36 -1.48 12.27
CA ALA A 40 14.35 -2.91 12.59
C ALA A 40 13.79 -3.78 11.45
N CYS A 41 12.90 -3.22 10.63
CA CYS A 41 12.36 -3.89 9.44
C CYS A 41 13.23 -3.68 8.17
N GLY A 42 14.41 -3.08 8.29
CA GLY A 42 15.39 -2.93 7.22
C GLY A 42 15.12 -1.77 6.25
N ALA A 43 14.33 -0.78 6.64
CA ALA A 43 14.11 0.44 5.86
C ALA A 43 14.74 1.66 6.53
N ALA A 44 15.27 2.60 5.74
CA ALA A 44 15.80 3.85 6.27
C ALA A 44 14.66 4.82 6.63
N PHE A 45 14.60 5.27 7.89
CA PHE A 45 13.57 6.21 8.32
C PHE A 45 13.66 7.57 7.60
N ALA A 46 14.81 8.00 7.09
CA ALA A 46 14.87 9.24 6.32
C ALA A 46 14.04 9.16 5.02
N THR A 47 13.97 7.98 4.39
CA THR A 47 13.39 7.78 3.05
C THR A 47 12.03 7.10 3.06
N ARG A 48 11.50 6.72 4.24
CA ARG A 48 10.26 5.92 4.39
C ARG A 48 9.05 6.42 3.61
N GLY A 49 8.90 7.74 3.46
CA GLY A 49 7.81 8.33 2.68
C GLY A 49 7.93 8.06 1.17
N ARG A 50 9.12 8.27 0.61
CA ARG A 50 9.40 7.98 -0.82
C ARG A 50 9.37 6.48 -1.09
N ARG A 51 9.88 5.67 -0.15
CA ARG A 51 9.77 4.22 -0.21
C ARG A 51 8.30 3.77 -0.24
N ALA A 52 7.44 4.32 0.61
CA ALA A 52 6.02 4.00 0.59
C ALA A 52 5.33 4.39 -0.73
N ASP A 53 5.70 5.53 -1.33
CA ASP A 53 5.19 5.93 -2.66
C ASP A 53 5.53 4.89 -3.72
N GLU A 54 6.79 4.42 -3.76
CA GLU A 54 7.23 3.38 -4.68
C GLU A 54 6.57 2.02 -4.38
N GLN A 55 6.40 1.66 -3.10
CA GLN A 55 5.71 0.43 -2.72
C GLN A 55 4.27 0.39 -3.24
N ILE A 56 3.55 1.51 -3.22
CA ILE A 56 2.18 1.57 -3.77
C ILE A 56 2.21 1.29 -5.29
N ALA A 57 3.18 1.84 -6.02
CA ALA A 57 3.34 1.57 -7.45
C ALA A 57 3.64 0.08 -7.69
N VAL A 58 4.56 -0.51 -6.93
CA VAL A 58 4.89 -1.95 -7.01
C VAL A 58 3.67 -2.82 -6.71
N LEU A 59 2.91 -2.52 -5.65
CA LEU A 59 1.70 -3.27 -5.30
C LEU A 59 0.69 -3.28 -6.47
N ARG A 60 0.40 -2.10 -7.03
CA ARG A 60 -0.53 -1.98 -8.17
C ARG A 60 -0.03 -2.73 -9.40
N ALA A 61 1.27 -2.63 -9.70
CA ALA A 61 1.88 -3.32 -10.82
C ALA A 61 1.78 -4.85 -10.69
N LEU A 62 2.05 -5.38 -9.49
CA LEU A 62 1.96 -6.82 -9.23
C LEU A 62 0.53 -7.36 -9.23
N TRP A 63 -0.44 -6.53 -8.85
CA TRP A 63 -1.86 -6.87 -8.89
C TRP A 63 -2.48 -6.77 -10.27
N ALA A 64 -1.90 -5.98 -11.18
CA ALA A 64 -2.35 -5.92 -12.56
C ALA A 64 -2.22 -7.30 -13.24
N ASP A 65 -3.13 -7.60 -14.16
CA ASP A 65 -3.11 -8.88 -14.88
C ASP A 65 -2.10 -8.83 -16.02
N HIS A 66 -0.87 -9.25 -15.70
CA HIS A 66 0.23 -9.39 -16.64
C HIS A 66 0.72 -10.85 -16.65
N PRO A 67 0.22 -11.67 -17.59
CA PRO A 67 0.58 -13.10 -17.67
C PRO A 67 2.07 -13.38 -17.90
N ARG A 68 2.83 -12.39 -18.39
CA ARG A 68 4.29 -12.49 -18.58
C ARG A 68 5.10 -11.97 -17.38
N GLY A 69 4.43 -11.60 -16.29
CA GLY A 69 5.06 -10.93 -15.14
C GLY A 69 5.33 -9.45 -15.40
N VAL A 70 5.82 -8.78 -14.35
CA VAL A 70 6.16 -7.35 -14.37
C VAL A 70 7.59 -7.17 -13.88
N SER A 71 8.35 -6.31 -14.55
CA SER A 71 9.63 -5.80 -14.05
C SER A 71 9.46 -4.42 -13.42
N HIS A 72 10.24 -4.12 -12.39
CA HIS A 72 10.28 -2.81 -11.76
C HIS A 72 11.72 -2.48 -11.41
N HIS A 73 12.18 -1.29 -11.81
CA HIS A 73 13.55 -0.81 -11.59
C HIS A 73 13.47 0.58 -10.95
N GLY A 74 13.16 0.61 -9.66
CA GLY A 74 12.97 1.84 -8.90
C GLY A 74 14.17 2.18 -8.01
N GLU A 75 13.99 3.19 -7.16
CA GLU A 75 15.03 3.62 -6.23
C GLU A 75 15.21 2.60 -5.09
N PHE A 76 14.10 1.98 -4.65
CA PHE A 76 14.11 1.11 -3.46
C PHE A 76 13.89 -0.36 -3.77
N PHE A 77 13.23 -0.70 -4.88
CA PHE A 77 12.93 -2.07 -5.25
C PHE A 77 13.34 -2.33 -6.70
N HIS A 78 13.86 -3.53 -6.93
CA HIS A 78 14.32 -3.97 -8.23
C HIS A 78 13.98 -5.45 -8.44
N PHE A 79 13.29 -5.79 -9.52
CA PHE A 79 13.00 -7.18 -9.90
C PHE A 79 12.60 -7.28 -11.37
N ASP A 80 12.71 -8.50 -11.91
CA ASP A 80 12.41 -8.80 -13.31
C ASP A 80 11.33 -9.87 -13.46
N SER A 81 10.42 -9.66 -14.42
CA SER A 81 9.41 -10.64 -14.87
C SER A 81 8.67 -11.34 -13.74
N LEU A 82 8.35 -10.62 -12.66
CA LEU A 82 7.77 -11.19 -11.46
C LEU A 82 6.25 -11.32 -11.60
N MET A 83 5.73 -12.52 -11.30
CA MET A 83 4.30 -12.79 -11.23
C MET A 83 3.83 -12.83 -9.77
N CYS A 84 2.67 -12.22 -9.51
CA CYS A 84 1.99 -12.31 -8.22
C CYS A 84 0.57 -12.85 -8.42
N TYR A 85 0.29 -13.99 -7.77
CA TYR A 85 -1.01 -14.65 -7.76
C TYR A 85 -1.42 -15.06 -6.34
N PRO A 86 -2.71 -15.03 -5.97
CA PRO A 86 -3.86 -14.73 -6.84
C PRO A 86 -3.90 -13.27 -7.28
N LYS A 87 -4.70 -12.96 -8.30
CA LYS A 87 -5.03 -11.57 -8.67
C LYS A 87 -6.20 -11.08 -7.82
N PRO A 88 -6.29 -9.78 -7.49
CA PRO A 88 -7.44 -9.24 -6.78
C PRO A 88 -8.75 -9.51 -7.49
N VAL A 89 -9.81 -9.75 -6.71
CA VAL A 89 -11.12 -10.21 -7.21
C VAL A 89 -11.75 -9.17 -8.14
N ALA A 90 -11.57 -7.88 -7.85
CA ALA A 90 -12.17 -6.80 -8.63
C ALA A 90 -11.49 -6.54 -9.99
N GLY A 91 -10.38 -7.22 -10.31
CA GLY A 91 -9.59 -7.01 -11.54
C GLY A 91 -8.82 -5.68 -11.58
N ALA A 92 -9.37 -4.61 -11.02
CA ALA A 92 -8.77 -3.27 -10.95
C ALA A 92 -7.75 -3.09 -9.82
N GLY A 93 -7.46 -4.14 -9.03
CA GLY A 93 -6.58 -4.09 -7.87
C GLY A 93 -7.33 -3.99 -6.52
N ILE A 94 -6.58 -3.94 -5.42
CA ILE A 94 -7.12 -3.74 -4.07
C ILE A 94 -7.11 -2.24 -3.75
N PRO A 95 -8.23 -1.64 -3.30
CA PRO A 95 -8.27 -0.23 -2.93
C PRO A 95 -7.28 0.10 -1.81
N VAL A 96 -6.43 1.11 -2.03
CA VAL A 96 -5.38 1.56 -1.10
C VAL A 96 -5.80 2.86 -0.44
N HIS A 97 -6.11 2.81 0.86
CA HIS A 97 -6.44 3.99 1.65
C HIS A 97 -5.19 4.50 2.36
N ILE A 98 -4.90 5.79 2.27
CA ILE A 98 -3.73 6.38 2.94
C ILE A 98 -4.14 6.88 4.33
N GLY A 99 -3.49 6.36 5.36
CA GLY A 99 -3.63 6.79 6.74
C GLY A 99 -2.61 7.84 7.14
N GLY A 100 -3.04 8.84 7.92
CA GLY A 100 -2.14 9.83 8.52
C GLY A 100 -2.80 11.16 8.83
N HIS A 101 -2.08 12.06 9.48
CA HIS A 101 -2.53 13.41 9.85
C HIS A 101 -1.66 14.53 9.25
N SER A 102 -0.58 14.18 8.55
CA SER A 102 0.34 15.17 7.97
C SER A 102 -0.11 15.63 6.58
N ARG A 103 0.31 16.84 6.18
CA ARG A 103 0.11 17.35 4.82
C ARG A 103 0.73 16.43 3.76
N ALA A 104 1.82 15.73 4.10
CA ALA A 104 2.44 14.73 3.23
C ALA A 104 1.57 13.48 3.06
N ALA A 105 0.84 13.04 4.11
CA ALA A 105 -0.11 11.94 4.01
C ALA A 105 -1.32 12.33 3.15
N ALA A 106 -1.90 13.52 3.37
CA ALA A 106 -3.00 14.03 2.55
C ALA A 106 -2.61 14.16 1.07
N ARG A 107 -1.42 14.69 0.77
CA ARG A 107 -0.90 14.77 -0.61
C ARG A 107 -0.72 13.40 -1.25
N ARG A 108 -0.21 12.41 -0.50
CA ARG A 108 -0.08 11.03 -0.97
C ARG A 108 -1.45 10.42 -1.25
N ALA A 109 -2.44 10.66 -0.39
CA ALA A 109 -3.81 10.21 -0.60
C ALA A 109 -4.37 10.74 -1.92
N GLY A 110 -4.27 12.05 -2.16
CA GLY A 110 -4.78 12.67 -3.40
C GLY A 110 -4.03 12.27 -4.67
N ARG A 111 -2.79 11.77 -4.57
CA ARG A 111 -1.98 11.36 -5.74
C ARG A 111 -2.01 9.86 -6.03
N LEU A 112 -2.03 9.02 -4.99
CA LEU A 112 -1.77 7.58 -5.09
C LEU A 112 -2.84 6.71 -4.42
N GLY A 113 -3.68 7.31 -3.56
CA GLY A 113 -4.68 6.60 -2.77
C GLY A 113 -6.05 6.56 -3.46
N ASP A 114 -6.82 5.52 -3.13
CA ASP A 114 -8.25 5.40 -3.45
C ASP A 114 -9.12 5.96 -2.32
N GLY A 115 -8.51 6.44 -1.24
CA GLY A 115 -9.16 7.06 -0.10
C GLY A 115 -8.16 7.63 0.91
N PHE A 116 -8.66 8.45 1.82
CA PHE A 116 -7.88 9.01 2.93
C PHE A 116 -8.52 8.62 4.26
N GLN A 117 -7.71 8.11 5.18
CA GLN A 117 -8.12 7.80 6.55
C GLN A 117 -7.37 8.72 7.51
N PRO A 118 -7.92 9.92 7.81
CA PRO A 118 -7.29 10.84 8.74
C PRO A 118 -7.19 10.21 10.13
N LEU A 119 -6.01 10.29 10.73
CA LEU A 119 -5.78 9.84 12.10
C LEU A 119 -5.96 11.02 13.06
N GLY A 120 -6.73 10.83 14.14
CA GLY A 120 -6.94 11.87 15.16
C GLY A 120 -7.97 12.94 14.79
N SER A 121 -8.65 12.85 13.65
CA SER A 121 -9.84 13.65 13.38
C SER A 121 -11.04 12.99 14.06
N ALA A 122 -11.76 13.75 14.91
CA ALA A 122 -13.04 13.32 15.44
C ALA A 122 -13.96 12.94 14.27
N VAL A 123 -14.59 11.76 14.36
CA VAL A 123 -15.69 11.41 13.45
C VAL A 123 -16.82 12.40 13.79
N PRO A 124 -17.31 13.23 12.84
CA PRO A 124 -18.53 13.98 13.09
C PRO A 124 -19.60 12.96 13.48
N SER A 125 -20.33 13.20 14.57
CA SER A 125 -21.44 12.34 14.95
C SER A 125 -22.48 12.40 13.83
N TRP A 126 -22.45 11.44 12.91
CA TRP A 126 -23.48 11.28 11.90
C TRP A 126 -24.77 10.86 12.62
N ARG A 127 -25.60 11.85 12.96
CA ARG A 127 -27.00 11.59 13.30
C ARG A 127 -27.66 11.11 12.01
N ARG A 128 -28.14 9.87 12.01
CA ARG A 128 -29.01 9.35 10.96
C ARG A 128 -30.22 10.29 10.88
N CYS A 129 -30.44 10.88 9.71
CA CYS A 129 -31.76 11.37 9.33
C CYS A 129 -32.69 10.18 9.11
#